data_AF-A0A0H5DQP9-F1
#
_entry.id   AF-A0A0H5DQP9-F1
#
_cell.length_a   1.000
_cell.length_b   1.000
_cell.length_c   1.000
_cell.angle_alpha   90.00
_cell.angle_beta   90.00
_cell.angle_gamma   90.00
#
_symmetry.space_group_name_H-M   'P 1'
#
loop_
_entity.id
_entity.type
_entity.pdbx_description
1 polymer ?
#
loop_
_entity_poly.entity_id
_entity_poly.type
_entity_poly.pdbx_seq_one_letter_code
_entity_poly.pdbx_strand_id
1 'polypeptide(L)' 'MLVLTRKSEEKIVIGKHEQDQIVITILKIQGGKVSLGIEANKKWEILRQELIEPRQKEAAAPMRELEESCVAD' A
#
# COMPACT_ATOMS: atom_id res chain seq x y z
N MET A 1 -3.59 -15.76 3.54
CA MET A 1 -2.16 -15.46 3.79
C MET A 1 -1.34 -16.24 2.78
N LEU A 2 -0.57 -15.56 1.93
CA LEU A 2 0.35 -16.20 0.97
C LEU A 2 1.77 -16.14 1.56
N VAL A 3 2.47 -17.27 1.59
CA VAL A 3 3.82 -17.36 2.14
C VAL A 3 4.80 -17.64 1.01
N LEU A 4 5.82 -16.79 0.87
CA LEU A 4 6.87 -16.92 -0.13
C LEU A 4 8.22 -16.91 0.57
N THR A 5 9.07 -17.88 0.25
CA THR A 5 10.46 -17.90 0.72
C THR A 5 11.34 -17.28 -0.33
N ARG A 6 12.11 -16.25 0.05
CA ARG A 6 13.02 -15.51 -0.83
C ARG A 6 14.41 -15.38 -0.20
N LYS A 7 15.45 -15.31 -1.03
CA LYS A 7 16.84 -15.02 -0.67
C LYS A 7 17.13 -13.51 -0.83
N SER A 8 18.32 -13.09 -0.41
CA SER A 8 18.80 -11.72 -0.69
C SER A 8 18.76 -11.41 -2.19
N GLU A 9 18.45 -10.17 -2.51
CA GLU A 9 18.32 -9.59 -3.86
C GLU A 9 17.12 -10.09 -4.67
N GLU A 10 16.32 -11.03 -4.15
CA GLU A 10 15.09 -11.44 -4.81
C GLU A 10 13.95 -10.44 -4.56
N LYS A 11 13.06 -10.35 -5.56
CA LYS A 11 11.92 -9.42 -5.57
C LYS A 11 10.59 -10.16 -5.56
N ILE A 12 9.59 -9.51 -4.97
CA ILE A 12 8.17 -9.91 -4.96
C ILE A 12 7.40 -8.75 -5.57
N VAL A 13 6.59 -9.05 -6.58
CA VAL A 13 5.74 -8.06 -7.24
C VAL A 13 4.30 -8.32 -6.85
N ILE A 14 3.62 -7.28 -6.37
CA ILE A 14 2.21 -7.28 -6.01
C ILE A 14 1.50 -6.30 -6.96
N GLY A 15 0.38 -6.73 -7.54
CA GLY A 15 -0.35 -5.98 -8.56
C GLY A 15 -0.08 -6.48 -9.98
N LYS A 16 -1.05 -6.30 -10.87
CA LYS A 16 -0.98 -6.73 -12.29
C LYS A 16 -0.86 -5.56 -13.27
N HIS A 17 -1.32 -4.37 -12.87
CA HIS A 17 -1.31 -3.17 -13.69
C HIS A 17 -0.19 -2.26 -13.21
N GLU A 18 0.48 -1.58 -14.14
CA GLU A 18 1.62 -0.70 -13.86
C GLU A 18 1.29 0.41 -12.84
N GLN A 19 0.03 0.85 -12.79
CA GLN A 19 -0.41 1.95 -11.95
C GLN A 19 -0.54 1.58 -10.45
N ASP A 20 -0.76 0.30 -10.14
CA ASP A 20 -0.95 -0.22 -8.78
C ASP A 20 0.12 -1.27 -8.41
N GLN A 21 1.28 -1.23 -9.08
CA GLN A 21 2.37 -2.16 -8.81
C GLN A 21 3.14 -1.77 -7.54
N ILE A 22 3.39 -2.77 -6.69
CA ILE A 22 4.27 -2.68 -5.53
C ILE A 22 5.36 -3.74 -5.69
N VAL A 23 6.62 -3.33 -5.61
CA VAL A 23 7.77 -4.21 -5.69
C VAL A 23 8.47 -4.24 -4.33
N ILE A 24 8.53 -5.41 -3.72
CA ILE A 24 9.24 -5.66 -2.47
C ILE A 24 10.53 -6.37 -2.81
N THR A 25 11.67 -5.79 -2.44
CA THR A 25 13.00 -6.34 -2.67
C THR A 25 13.63 -6.70 -1.32
N ILE A 26 14.16 -7.92 -1.20
CA ILE A 26 14.97 -8.26 -0.02
C ILE A 26 16.39 -7.74 -0.24
N LEU A 27 16.77 -6.69 0.50
CA LEU A 27 18.10 -6.08 0.35
C LEU A 27 19.17 -6.90 1.07
N LYS A 28 18.94 -7.25 2.34
CA LYS A 28 19.91 -7.98 3.14
C LYS A 28 19.25 -8.78 4.26
N ILE A 29 19.85 -9.92 4.61
CA ILE A 29 19.44 -10.75 5.75
C ILE A 29 20.65 -10.86 6.68
N GLN A 30 20.56 -10.34 7.91
CA GLN A 30 21.65 -10.39 8.89
C GLN A 30 21.11 -10.50 10.31
N GLY A 31 21.64 -11.45 11.09
CA GLY A 31 21.36 -11.56 12.53
C GLY A 31 19.87 -11.66 12.88
N GLY A 32 19.09 -12.38 12.05
CA GLY A 32 17.64 -12.50 12.21
C GLY A 32 16.83 -11.27 11.81
N LYS A 33 17.47 -10.20 11.32
CA LYS A 33 16.83 -9.02 10.75
C LYS A 33 16.90 -9.06 9.23
N VAL A 34 15.88 -8.49 8.60
CA VAL A 34 15.77 -8.39 7.14
C VAL A 34 15.60 -6.93 6.77
N SER A 35 16.43 -6.45 5.85
CA SER A 35 16.27 -5.17 5.19
C SER A 35 15.41 -5.35 3.95
N LEU A 36 14.28 -4.64 3.90
CA LEU A 36 13.33 -4.67 2.79
C LEU A 36 13.37 -3.32 2.08
N GLY A 37 13.52 -3.33 0.76
CA GLY A 37 13.23 -2.20 -0.11
C GLY A 37 11.80 -2.33 -0.63
N ILE A 38 11.01 -1.26 -0.56
CA ILE A 38 9.64 -1.25 -1.08
C ILE A 38 9.56 -0.11 -2.08
N GLU A 39 9.26 -0.45 -3.32
CA GLU A 39 9.04 0.50 -4.41
C GLU A 39 7.55 0.45 -4.75
N ALA A 40 6.87 1.58 -4.58
CA ALA A 40 5.46 1.73 -4.92
C ALA A 40 5.21 3.11 -5.50
N ASN A 41 4.15 3.25 -6.28
CA ASN A 41 3.70 4.54 -6.80
C ASN A 41 3.27 5.48 -5.64
N LYS A 42 3.30 6.79 -5.87
CA LYS A 42 2.96 7.87 -4.91
C LYS A 42 1.57 7.78 -4.30
N LYS A 43 0.66 7.01 -4.91
CA LYS A 43 -0.68 6.71 -4.38
C LYS A 43 -0.62 5.90 -3.08
N TRP A 44 0.46 5.15 -2.85
CA TRP A 44 0.61 4.28 -1.69
C TRP A 44 1.50 4.92 -0.62
N GLU A 45 0.97 5.06 0.59
CA GLU A 45 1.78 5.41 1.76
C GLU A 45 2.44 4.15 2.33
N ILE A 46 3.76 4.19 2.49
CA ILE A 46 4.54 3.09 3.07
C ILE A 46 4.90 3.47 4.50
N LEU A 47 4.23 2.87 5.47
CA LEU A 47 4.45 3.10 6.89
C LEU A 47 4.89 1.82 7.57
N ARG A 48 5.69 1.96 8.62
CA ARG A 48 5.97 0.84 9.52
C ARG A 48 4.74 0.58 10.38
N GLN A 49 4.42 -0.68 10.60
CA GLN A 49 3.17 -1.07 11.27
C GLN A 49 3.00 -0.39 12.63
N GLU A 50 4.08 -0.22 13.38
CA GLU A 50 4.06 0.44 14.69
C GLU A 50 3.70 1.93 14.65
N LEU A 51 3.85 2.58 13.49
CA LEU A 51 3.51 4.00 13.28
C LEU A 51 2.07 4.19 12.84
N ILE A 52 1.37 3.12 12.51
CA ILE A 52 -0.05 3.14 12.23
C ILE A 52 -0.74 3.26 13.60
N GLU A 53 -0.87 4.48 14.11
CA GLU A 53 -1.77 4.75 15.25
C GLU A 53 -3.15 4.14 14.95
N PRO A 54 -3.94 3.70 15.95
CA PRO A 54 -5.31 3.20 15.75
C PRO A 54 -6.30 4.30 15.29
N ARG A 55 -5.85 5.31 14.56
CA ARG A 55 -6.58 6.51 14.18
C ARG A 55 -7.36 6.38 12.87
N GLN A 56 -7.63 5.16 12.41
CA GLN A 56 -8.41 4.90 11.20
C GLN A 56 -9.78 4.29 11.53
N LYS A 57 -10.70 5.13 12.01
CA LYS A 57 -12.15 4.87 11.90
C LYS A 57 -12.93 5.95 11.16
N GLU A 58 -12.31 7.06 10.73
CA GLU A 58 -13.07 8.22 10.22
C GLU A 58 -12.81 8.61 8.75
N ALA A 59 -11.91 7.94 8.02
CA ALA A 59 -11.65 8.27 6.60
C ALA A 59 -12.48 7.44 5.59
N ALA A 60 -13.65 6.94 6.00
CA ALA A 60 -14.63 6.31 5.11
C ALA A 60 -15.96 7.07 5.15
N ALA A 61 -15.95 8.35 4.80
CA ALA A 61 -17.18 9.04 4.41
C ALA A 61 -17.36 8.87 2.89
N PRO A 62 -18.45 8.24 2.41
CA PRO A 62 -18.76 8.20 0.99
C PRO A 62 -19.12 9.61 0.53
N MET A 63 -18.38 10.10 -0.46
CA MET A 63 -18.72 11.31 -1.21
C MET A 63 -20.06 11.02 -1.92
N ARG A 64 -21.18 11.45 -1.31
CA ARG A 64 -22.51 11.36 -1.93
C ARG A 64 -22.58 12.46 -2.98
N GLU A 65 -22.87 12.04 -4.21
CA GLU A 65 -23.28 12.88 -5.33
C GLU A 65 -24.43 13.79 -4.89
N LEU A 66 -24.28 15.10 -5.09
CA LEU A 66 -25.40 16.03 -5.16
C LEU A 66 -25.43 16.54 -6.61
N GLU A 67 -26.14 15.81 -7.46
CA GLU A 67 -26.71 16.37 -8.68
C GLU A 67 -27.78 17.39 -8.26
N GLU A 68 -27.42 18.67 -8.19
CA GLU A 68 -28.39 19.76 -8.18
C GLU A 68 -29.06 19.85 -9.57
N SER A 69 -30.10 19.04 -9.78
CA SER A 69 -31.12 19.33 -10.79
C SER A 69 -32.37 19.86 -10.09
N CYS A 70 -32.37 21.16 -9.81
CA CYS A 70 -33.56 21.92 -9.48
C CYS A 70 -33.38 23.37 -9.96
N VAL A 71 -33.60 23.59 -11.26
CA VAL A 71 -34.12 24.88 -11.74
C VAL A 71 -35.41 24.58 -12.48
N ALA A 72 -36.50 24.66 -11.72
CA ALA A 72 -37.83 24.92 -12.22
C ALA A 72 -38.25 26.25 -11.58
N ASP A 73 -38.16 27.33 -12.35
CA ASP A 73 -39.22 28.32 -12.60
C ASP A 73 -38.74 29.31 -13.67
#